data_AF-A0A2V7TT52-F1
#
_entry.id   AF-A0A2V7TT52-F1
#
_cell.length_a   1.000
_cell.length_b   1.000
_cell.length_c   1.000
_cell.angle_alpha   90.00
_cell.angle_beta   90.00
_cell.angle_gamma   90.00
#
_symmetry.space_group_name_H-M   'P 1'
#
loop_
_entity.id
_entity.type
_entity.pdbx_description
1 polymer ?
#
loop_
_entity_poly.entity_id
_entity_poly.type
_entity_poly.pdbx_seq_one_letter_code
_entity_poly.pdbx_strand_id
1 'polypeptide(L)'
;MFDRIRTLVRWAQRSNLAHVITDCPHRERLGWLEQYHLNGPSLRYETDLTRLYAKTFADMADAQRPDGLVPDIAPEYVVFDEGFRDSPEWGSAIVLAAWQHYVWTGDDTPLRRNYEAVKRYVAYLASRAQGHVIDYGLGDWYDIGPKPPGPSQLTPIALTATAIYLEDNQALARIAARLGNEEDARRYSEAAERIRGAFNRKFLDREHGVYASGSQTAQAMPLVLGLVPEELRARVLDALVRDVRAHGNGTTAGDVGYRYVLRALADGGRSDVIFDMNHQSERPGYGFQLARGATSLTEAWDANPQSSQNHFMLGQIMEWFYADLAGLAPDPAFPGFKRVRIRPQPVRGITWARASHQSPRGRMSVAWRWDGETFSLEVDLPPNTSAEVHMPGPNARPPFVIESGRRSFTSPLAIPSP
;
A
#
# COMPACT_ATOMS: atom_id res chain seq x y z
N MET A 1 -15.91 2.25 -16.03
CA MET A 1 -15.19 1.09 -15.47
C MET A 1 -14.76 1.34 -14.02
N PHE A 2 -13.89 2.31 -13.75
CA PHE A 2 -13.33 2.55 -12.40
C PHE A 2 -14.37 2.79 -11.28
N ASP A 3 -15.49 3.44 -11.55
CA ASP A 3 -16.58 3.55 -10.56
C ASP A 3 -17.19 2.19 -10.17
N ARG A 4 -17.24 1.25 -11.12
CA ARG A 4 -17.68 -0.14 -10.87
C ARG A 4 -16.63 -0.88 -10.05
N ILE A 5 -15.34 -0.68 -10.32
CA ILE A 5 -14.23 -1.23 -9.53
C ILE A 5 -14.30 -0.70 -8.09
N ARG A 6 -14.47 0.61 -7.91
CA ARG A 6 -14.70 1.22 -6.60
C ARG A 6 -15.89 0.58 -5.88
N THR A 7 -16.99 0.33 -6.58
CA THR A 7 -18.17 -0.31 -6.00
C THR A 7 -17.86 -1.76 -5.57
N LEU A 8 -17.16 -2.52 -6.40
CA LEU A 8 -16.71 -3.89 -6.13
C LEU A 8 -15.85 -3.96 -4.85
N VAL A 9 -14.84 -3.09 -4.76
CA VAL A 9 -13.93 -2.99 -3.61
C VAL A 9 -14.71 -2.60 -2.34
N ARG A 10 -15.55 -1.56 -2.43
CA ARG A 10 -16.31 -1.07 -1.26
C ARG A 10 -17.26 -2.10 -0.70
N TRP A 11 -17.90 -2.92 -1.53
CA TRP A 11 -18.75 -4.00 -1.03
C TRP A 11 -17.95 -5.05 -0.27
N ALA A 12 -16.80 -5.47 -0.79
CA ALA A 12 -15.93 -6.42 -0.10
C ALA A 12 -15.40 -5.86 1.23
N GLN A 13 -14.94 -4.60 1.25
CA GLN A 13 -14.52 -3.93 2.47
C GLN A 13 -15.66 -3.89 3.50
N ARG A 14 -16.84 -3.41 3.09
CA ARG A 14 -17.97 -3.22 4.00
C ARG A 14 -18.49 -4.53 4.59
N SER A 15 -18.49 -5.62 3.82
CA SER A 15 -18.86 -6.95 4.30
C SER A 15 -17.90 -7.50 5.36
N ASN A 16 -16.65 -7.04 5.37
CA ASN A 16 -15.57 -7.56 6.21
C ASN A 16 -15.21 -6.64 7.40
N LEU A 17 -15.99 -5.58 7.64
CA LEU A 17 -15.85 -4.75 8.84
C LEU A 17 -16.81 -5.24 9.92
N ALA A 18 -16.41 -6.27 10.66
CA ALA A 18 -17.25 -6.96 11.65
C ALA A 18 -16.48 -7.22 12.96
N HIS A 19 -16.46 -6.23 13.86
CA HIS A 19 -15.69 -6.20 15.13
C HIS A 19 -14.15 -6.23 14.98
N VAL A 20 -13.65 -7.00 14.01
CA VAL A 20 -12.31 -6.95 13.44
C VAL A 20 -12.44 -6.74 11.92
N ILE A 21 -11.32 -6.52 11.23
CA ILE A 21 -11.28 -6.59 9.78
C ILE A 21 -11.09 -8.06 9.39
N THR A 22 -12.13 -8.71 8.87
CA THR A 22 -12.10 -10.15 8.54
C THR A 22 -11.59 -10.41 7.12
N ASP A 23 -10.96 -11.56 6.85
CA ASP A 23 -10.59 -11.99 5.48
C ASP A 23 -11.82 -12.10 4.55
N CYS A 24 -12.81 -12.89 4.97
CA CYS A 24 -14.06 -13.12 4.28
C CYS A 24 -15.23 -13.20 5.27
N PRO A 25 -16.47 -12.87 4.84
CA PRO A 25 -17.60 -12.78 5.74
C PRO A 25 -18.37 -14.10 5.92
N HIS A 26 -18.00 -15.17 5.19
CA HIS A 26 -18.80 -16.41 5.13
C HIS A 26 -18.08 -17.68 5.60
N ARG A 27 -16.77 -17.84 5.33
CA ARG A 27 -16.02 -19.07 5.69
C ARG A 27 -15.26 -18.89 7.01
N GLU A 28 -14.11 -18.23 6.98
CA GLU A 28 -13.19 -18.14 8.13
C GLU A 28 -13.62 -17.05 9.10
N ARG A 29 -13.77 -15.80 8.62
CA ARG A 29 -14.15 -14.62 9.41
C ARG A 29 -13.12 -14.26 10.48
N LEU A 30 -11.83 -14.37 10.14
CA LEU A 30 -10.71 -14.17 11.04
C LEU A 30 -10.01 -12.83 10.78
N GLY A 31 -9.47 -12.23 11.84
CA GLY A 31 -8.80 -10.93 11.80
C GLY A 31 -7.37 -11.02 11.25
N TRP A 32 -7.20 -11.38 9.98
CA TRP A 32 -5.89 -11.40 9.31
C TRP A 32 -5.28 -9.99 9.23
N LEU A 33 -4.02 -9.87 9.65
CA LEU A 33 -3.43 -8.59 10.06
C LEU A 33 -2.76 -7.76 8.96
N GLU A 34 -2.22 -8.39 7.92
CA GLU A 34 -1.65 -7.74 6.74
C GLU A 34 -2.55 -6.66 6.16
N GLN A 35 -3.88 -6.88 6.22
CA GLN A 35 -4.87 -5.95 5.69
C GLN A 35 -4.84 -4.55 6.31
N TYR A 36 -4.39 -4.42 7.56
CA TYR A 36 -4.32 -3.15 8.26
C TYR A 36 -3.26 -2.20 7.68
N HIS A 37 -2.23 -2.72 7.01
CA HIS A 37 -1.18 -1.92 6.40
C HIS A 37 -1.17 -1.98 4.87
N LEU A 38 -1.49 -3.14 4.27
CA LEU A 38 -1.57 -3.31 2.81
C LEU A 38 -2.82 -2.62 2.24
N ASN A 39 -3.99 -2.87 2.83
CA ASN A 39 -5.24 -2.21 2.44
C ASN A 39 -5.55 -0.97 3.29
N GLY A 40 -4.72 -0.68 4.30
CA GLY A 40 -4.92 0.43 5.22
C GLY A 40 -5.20 1.78 4.55
N PRO A 41 -4.36 2.25 3.61
CA PRO A 41 -4.62 3.51 2.90
C PRO A 41 -5.95 3.49 2.15
N SER A 42 -6.25 2.40 1.43
CA SER A 42 -7.51 2.20 0.72
C SER A 42 -8.75 2.28 1.62
N LEU A 43 -8.71 1.60 2.76
CA LEU A 43 -9.82 1.50 3.70
C LEU A 43 -10.17 2.87 4.33
N ARG A 44 -9.13 3.62 4.74
CA ARG A 44 -9.30 4.86 5.52
C ARG A 44 -9.83 6.04 4.71
N TYR A 45 -9.71 6.03 3.37
CA TYR A 45 -10.34 7.07 2.54
C TYR A 45 -11.87 7.01 2.58
N GLU A 46 -12.44 5.80 2.65
CA GLU A 46 -13.88 5.56 2.49
C GLU A 46 -14.64 5.38 3.82
N THR A 47 -13.94 5.02 4.89
CA THR A 47 -14.54 4.74 6.20
C THR A 47 -13.66 5.30 7.32
N ASP A 48 -14.27 5.95 8.32
CA ASP A 48 -13.57 6.28 9.57
C ASP A 48 -13.35 5.00 10.39
N LEU A 49 -12.11 4.52 10.36
CA LEU A 49 -11.68 3.32 11.08
C LEU A 49 -10.80 3.65 12.28
N THR A 50 -10.74 4.91 12.71
CA THR A 50 -9.82 5.38 13.77
C THR A 50 -9.92 4.51 15.02
N ARG A 51 -11.15 4.26 15.50
CA ARG A 51 -11.40 3.45 16.70
C ARG A 51 -11.14 1.97 16.49
N LEU A 52 -11.44 1.43 15.30
CA LEU A 52 -11.20 0.03 14.98
C LEU A 52 -9.70 -0.27 15.00
N TYR A 53 -8.89 0.56 14.34
CA TYR A 53 -7.43 0.42 14.35
C TYR A 53 -6.84 0.50 15.76
N ALA A 54 -7.26 1.50 16.55
CA ALA A 54 -6.79 1.65 17.92
C ALA A 54 -7.11 0.42 18.79
N LYS A 55 -8.28 -0.19 18.60
CA LYS A 55 -8.68 -1.45 19.25
C LYS A 55 -7.83 -2.62 18.77
N THR A 56 -7.64 -2.77 17.45
CA THR A 56 -6.86 -3.90 16.91
C THR A 56 -5.40 -3.84 17.34
N PHE A 57 -4.78 -2.66 17.49
CA PHE A 57 -3.43 -2.60 18.05
C PHE A 57 -3.33 -3.21 19.45
N ALA A 58 -4.38 -3.05 20.26
CA ALA A 58 -4.46 -3.74 21.55
C ALA A 58 -4.64 -5.26 21.36
N ASP A 59 -5.51 -5.69 20.44
CA ASP A 59 -5.67 -7.14 20.13
C ASP A 59 -4.34 -7.77 19.69
N MET A 60 -3.55 -7.07 18.85
CA MET A 60 -2.23 -7.52 18.39
C MET A 60 -1.24 -7.63 19.56
N ALA A 61 -1.24 -6.66 20.46
CA ALA A 61 -0.38 -6.67 21.65
C ALA A 61 -0.79 -7.80 22.63
N ASP A 62 -2.10 -8.04 22.79
CA ASP A 62 -2.64 -9.12 23.63
C ASP A 62 -2.35 -10.50 23.03
N ALA A 63 -2.38 -10.65 21.71
CA ALA A 63 -2.01 -11.87 21.00
C ALA A 63 -0.49 -12.08 20.92
N GLN A 64 0.32 -11.06 21.23
CA GLN A 64 1.77 -11.15 21.13
C GLN A 64 2.34 -12.16 22.12
N ARG A 65 3.02 -13.16 21.58
CA ARG A 65 3.60 -14.27 22.34
C ARG A 65 4.82 -13.83 23.17
N PRO A 66 5.25 -14.63 24.18
CA PRO A 66 6.42 -14.32 25.00
C PRO A 66 7.73 -14.13 24.22
N ASP A 67 7.90 -14.86 23.11
CA ASP A 67 9.04 -14.76 22.18
C ASP A 67 9.01 -13.49 21.31
N GLY A 68 7.91 -12.72 21.32
CA GLY A 68 7.74 -11.47 20.59
C GLY A 68 6.95 -11.62 19.28
N LEU A 69 6.63 -12.85 18.86
CA LEU A 69 5.80 -13.09 17.68
C LEU A 69 4.41 -12.48 17.88
N VAL A 70 3.97 -11.66 16.93
CA VAL A 70 2.56 -11.32 16.72
C VAL A 70 2.03 -12.29 15.67
N PRO A 71 1.07 -13.16 16.01
CA PRO A 71 0.50 -14.11 15.06
C PRO A 71 -0.18 -13.41 13.88
N ASP A 72 -0.35 -14.12 12.77
CA ASP A 72 -0.92 -13.55 11.54
C ASP A 72 -2.39 -13.12 11.66
N ILE A 73 -3.09 -13.57 12.71
CA ILE A 73 -4.43 -13.13 13.11
C ILE A 73 -4.43 -12.53 14.51
N ALA A 74 -5.22 -11.47 14.72
CA ALA A 74 -5.57 -11.00 16.06
C ALA A 74 -7.05 -10.61 16.17
N PRO A 75 -7.77 -11.10 17.21
CA PRO A 75 -7.33 -12.09 18.21
C PRO A 75 -6.98 -13.47 17.62
N GLU A 76 -6.02 -14.18 18.21
CA GLU A 76 -5.59 -15.53 17.79
C GLU A 76 -6.61 -16.60 18.23
N TYR A 77 -7.81 -16.60 17.60
CA TYR A 77 -8.88 -17.56 17.93
C TYR A 77 -8.53 -19.01 17.54
N VAL A 78 -7.69 -19.17 16.53
CA VAL A 78 -7.22 -20.46 16.01
C VAL A 78 -5.72 -20.37 15.86
N VAL A 79 -5.02 -21.42 16.26
CA VAL A 79 -3.58 -21.54 16.04
C VAL A 79 -3.38 -22.34 14.75
N PHE A 80 -2.89 -21.67 13.72
CA PHE A 80 -2.51 -22.33 12.47
C PHE A 80 -1.10 -22.92 12.54
N ASP A 81 -0.83 -23.86 11.64
CA ASP A 81 0.50 -24.43 11.41
C ASP A 81 1.20 -23.72 10.23
N GLU A 82 2.48 -24.00 10.06
CA GLU A 82 3.32 -23.52 8.94
C GLU A 82 3.33 -21.98 8.81
N GLY A 83 3.30 -21.46 7.58
CA GLY A 83 3.39 -20.03 7.28
C GLY A 83 2.16 -19.21 7.65
N PHE A 84 1.06 -19.83 8.08
CA PHE A 84 -0.22 -19.17 8.39
C PHE A 84 -0.33 -18.63 9.81
N ARG A 85 0.71 -18.84 10.63
CA ARG A 85 0.83 -18.28 11.98
C ARG A 85 1.90 -17.20 12.07
N ASP A 86 2.93 -17.30 11.24
CA ASP A 86 4.12 -16.49 11.27
C ASP A 86 4.56 -16.21 9.84
N SER A 87 3.94 -15.20 9.24
CA SER A 87 4.38 -14.56 8.01
C SER A 87 4.77 -13.11 8.33
N PRO A 88 5.99 -12.67 8.00
CA PRO A 88 6.45 -11.32 8.32
C PRO A 88 5.48 -10.25 7.82
N GLU A 89 4.87 -10.43 6.66
CA GLU A 89 3.95 -9.46 6.05
C GLU A 89 2.64 -9.26 6.85
N TRP A 90 2.26 -10.21 7.71
CA TRP A 90 1.06 -10.14 8.53
C TRP A 90 1.33 -9.53 9.90
N GLY A 91 2.22 -10.14 10.69
CA GLY A 91 2.53 -9.65 12.04
C GLY A 91 3.12 -8.23 12.06
N SER A 92 3.80 -7.81 10.97
CA SER A 92 4.34 -6.44 10.80
C SER A 92 3.27 -5.35 10.82
N ALA A 93 1.99 -5.72 10.71
CA ALA A 93 0.88 -4.79 10.90
C ALA A 93 0.96 -4.02 12.23
N ILE A 94 1.48 -4.62 13.31
CA ILE A 94 1.64 -3.92 14.60
C ILE A 94 2.56 -2.69 14.47
N VAL A 95 3.52 -2.73 13.55
CA VAL A 95 4.50 -1.66 13.29
C VAL A 95 3.98 -0.74 12.18
N LEU A 96 3.73 -1.30 11.00
CA LEU A 96 3.44 -0.55 9.78
C LEU A 96 2.08 0.14 9.87
N ALA A 97 1.04 -0.57 10.30
CA ALA A 97 -0.29 0.03 10.40
C ALA A 97 -0.34 1.08 11.51
N ALA A 98 0.46 0.94 12.58
CA ALA A 98 0.55 1.92 13.65
C ALA A 98 1.21 3.22 13.18
N TRP A 99 2.30 3.16 12.42
CA TRP A 99 2.90 4.34 11.78
C TRP A 99 1.94 5.00 10.79
N GLN A 100 1.29 4.21 9.92
CA GLN A 100 0.29 4.73 8.98
C GLN A 100 -0.88 5.40 9.71
N HIS A 101 -1.34 4.82 10.82
CA HIS A 101 -2.42 5.38 11.64
C HIS A 101 -2.03 6.76 12.15
N TYR A 102 -0.84 6.92 12.71
CA TYR A 102 -0.35 8.22 13.17
C TYR A 102 -0.29 9.24 12.02
N VAL A 103 0.26 8.87 10.86
CA VAL A 103 0.28 9.75 9.68
C VAL A 103 -1.14 10.20 9.29
N TRP A 104 -2.10 9.29 9.34
CA TRP A 104 -3.48 9.54 8.96
C TRP A 104 -4.25 10.40 9.96
N THR A 105 -4.12 10.13 11.26
CA THR A 105 -4.95 10.73 12.32
C THR A 105 -4.26 11.89 13.02
N GLY A 106 -2.93 11.88 13.05
CA GLY A 106 -2.10 12.76 13.88
C GLY A 106 -2.07 12.34 15.35
N ASP A 107 -2.78 11.26 15.72
CA ASP A 107 -2.82 10.74 17.09
C ASP A 107 -1.70 9.72 17.31
N ASP A 108 -0.73 10.08 18.15
CA ASP A 108 0.39 9.20 18.53
C ASP A 108 0.08 8.34 19.77
N THR A 109 -1.14 8.42 20.33
CA THR A 109 -1.53 7.60 21.48
C THR A 109 -1.37 6.10 21.22
N PRO A 110 -1.79 5.53 20.07
CA PRO A 110 -1.58 4.12 19.80
C PRO A 110 -0.09 3.76 19.66
N LEU A 111 0.74 4.65 19.13
CA LEU A 111 2.20 4.46 19.07
C LEU A 111 2.80 4.37 20.47
N ARG A 112 2.44 5.31 21.37
CA ARG A 112 2.94 5.34 22.75
C ARG A 112 2.53 4.10 23.54
N ARG A 113 1.28 3.66 23.40
CA ARG A 113 0.75 2.50 24.14
C ARG A 113 1.37 1.18 23.72
N ASN A 114 1.69 1.03 22.42
CA ASN A 114 2.14 -0.24 21.86
C ASN A 114 3.64 -0.25 21.53
N TYR A 115 4.40 0.77 21.94
CA TYR A 115 5.81 0.92 21.56
C TYR A 115 6.67 -0.31 21.92
N GLU A 116 6.49 -0.85 23.12
CA GLU A 116 7.22 -2.05 23.55
C GLU A 116 6.80 -3.29 22.77
N ALA A 117 5.51 -3.46 22.46
CA ALA A 117 5.04 -4.58 21.64
C ALA A 117 5.63 -4.51 20.22
N VAL A 118 5.65 -3.32 19.63
CA VAL A 118 6.31 -3.04 18.33
C VAL A 118 7.80 -3.41 18.38
N LYS A 119 8.53 -2.97 19.41
CA LYS A 119 9.96 -3.31 19.57
C LYS A 119 10.19 -4.81 19.70
N ARG A 120 9.36 -5.50 20.48
CA ARG A 120 9.43 -6.96 20.67
C ARG A 120 9.18 -7.71 19.37
N TYR A 121 8.27 -7.24 18.51
CA TYR A 121 8.02 -7.87 17.22
C TYR A 121 9.20 -7.68 16.26
N VAL A 122 9.76 -6.47 16.15
CA VAL A 122 10.95 -6.25 15.31
C VAL A 122 12.16 -7.03 15.84
N ALA A 123 12.29 -7.18 17.16
CA ALA A 123 13.31 -8.03 17.77
C ALA A 123 13.09 -9.52 17.48
N TYR A 124 11.83 -9.98 17.44
CA TYR A 124 11.48 -11.33 17.02
C TYR A 124 11.92 -11.58 15.56
N LEU A 125 11.55 -10.71 14.62
CA LEU A 125 11.99 -10.80 13.22
C LEU A 125 13.53 -10.81 13.12
N ALA A 126 14.21 -9.96 13.88
CA ALA A 126 15.67 -9.93 13.93
C ALA A 126 16.27 -11.26 14.42
N SER A 127 15.63 -11.94 15.38
CA SER A 127 16.07 -13.26 15.87
C SER A 127 15.90 -14.38 14.84
N ARG A 128 14.97 -14.20 13.89
CA ARG A 128 14.69 -15.14 12.81
C ARG A 128 15.52 -14.87 11.55
N ALA A 129 16.12 -13.69 11.44
CA ALA A 129 16.91 -13.30 10.29
C ALA A 129 18.29 -13.97 10.29
N GLN A 130 18.72 -14.50 9.15
CA GLN A 130 20.07 -15.00 8.92
C GLN A 130 20.81 -14.05 7.99
N GLY A 131 21.92 -13.46 8.45
CA GLY A 131 22.64 -12.46 7.67
C GLY A 131 21.79 -11.25 7.26
N HIS A 132 20.82 -10.87 8.11
CA HIS A 132 19.81 -9.83 7.86
C HIS A 132 18.75 -10.17 6.80
N VAL A 133 18.61 -11.44 6.42
CA VAL A 133 17.59 -11.91 5.48
C VAL A 133 16.60 -12.82 6.21
N ILE A 134 15.31 -12.61 5.97
CA ILE A 134 14.22 -13.49 6.42
C ILE A 134 13.72 -14.28 5.20
N ASP A 135 13.47 -15.58 5.37
CA ASP A 135 13.16 -16.51 4.27
C ASP A 135 12.09 -17.53 4.70
N TYR A 136 11.00 -17.04 5.27
CA TYR A 136 9.84 -17.83 5.68
C TYR A 136 8.56 -16.97 5.58
N GLY A 137 7.40 -17.62 5.60
CA GLY A 137 6.08 -16.99 5.50
C GLY A 137 5.33 -17.40 4.23
N LEU A 138 4.24 -16.70 3.93
CA LEU A 138 3.37 -16.93 2.78
C LEU A 138 3.88 -16.26 1.50
N GLY A 139 4.67 -15.19 1.64
CA GLY A 139 5.18 -14.40 0.53
C GLY A 139 4.11 -13.56 -0.15
N ASP A 140 4.28 -13.30 -1.45
CA ASP A 140 3.27 -12.63 -2.28
C ASP A 140 2.05 -13.53 -2.57
N TRP A 141 1.23 -13.73 -1.54
CA TRP A 141 0.07 -14.61 -1.52
C TRP A 141 -0.88 -14.33 -2.67
N TYR A 142 -1.29 -15.38 -3.39
CA TYR A 142 -2.18 -15.31 -4.55
C TYR A 142 -1.60 -14.51 -5.75
N ASP A 143 -0.28 -14.51 -5.92
CA ASP A 143 0.34 -14.09 -7.18
C ASP A 143 -0.10 -14.97 -8.36
N ILE A 144 -0.08 -14.42 -9.58
CA ILE A 144 -0.58 -15.11 -10.78
C ILE A 144 0.59 -15.87 -11.41
N GLY A 145 0.87 -17.05 -10.84
CA GLY A 145 1.86 -18.00 -11.35
C GLY A 145 1.27 -19.14 -12.19
N PRO A 146 2.12 -20.10 -12.63
CA PRO A 146 1.71 -21.23 -13.46
C PRO A 146 0.89 -22.31 -12.72
N LYS A 147 0.87 -22.30 -11.38
CA LYS A 147 0.11 -23.23 -10.52
C LYS A 147 -1.17 -22.56 -10.00
N PRO A 148 -2.13 -23.32 -9.43
CA PRO A 148 -3.31 -22.74 -8.81
C PRO A 148 -2.97 -21.67 -7.75
N PRO A 149 -3.85 -20.66 -7.54
CA PRO A 149 -3.64 -19.60 -6.56
C PRO A 149 -3.38 -20.14 -5.13
N GLY A 150 -2.52 -19.47 -4.38
CA GLY A 150 -2.09 -19.90 -3.05
C GLY A 150 -0.75 -19.25 -2.65
N PRO A 151 0.21 -20.00 -2.07
CA PRO A 151 1.53 -19.48 -1.73
C PRO A 151 2.24 -18.86 -2.93
N SER A 152 3.12 -17.88 -2.66
CA SER A 152 3.83 -17.15 -3.70
C SER A 152 4.61 -18.06 -4.65
N GLN A 153 4.48 -17.80 -5.95
CA GLN A 153 5.05 -18.61 -7.02
C GLN A 153 6.12 -17.87 -7.82
N LEU A 154 5.93 -16.58 -8.04
CA LEU A 154 6.79 -15.76 -8.88
C LEU A 154 7.82 -15.01 -8.06
N THR A 155 7.46 -14.56 -6.86
CA THR A 155 8.34 -13.76 -6.00
C THR A 155 8.92 -14.65 -4.91
N PRO A 156 10.25 -14.69 -4.70
CA PRO A 156 10.79 -15.45 -3.58
C PRO A 156 10.23 -14.93 -2.25
N ILE A 157 9.79 -15.83 -1.36
CA ILE A 157 9.33 -15.48 0.00
C ILE A 157 10.39 -14.62 0.71
N ALA A 158 11.67 -14.98 0.53
CA ALA A 158 12.79 -14.20 1.07
C ALA A 158 12.76 -12.71 0.71
N LEU A 159 12.29 -12.38 -0.49
CA LEU A 159 12.25 -11.02 -1.00
C LEU A 159 11.20 -10.22 -0.25
N THR A 160 9.95 -10.70 -0.20
CA THR A 160 8.85 -9.98 0.47
C THR A 160 9.10 -9.88 1.97
N ALA A 161 9.50 -10.99 2.60
CA ALA A 161 9.77 -11.07 4.03
C ALA A 161 10.90 -10.11 4.45
N THR A 162 12.01 -10.08 3.71
CA THR A 162 13.14 -9.18 4.03
C THR A 162 12.81 -7.72 3.72
N ALA A 163 12.02 -7.46 2.67
CA ALA A 163 11.56 -6.12 2.33
C ALA A 163 10.63 -5.54 3.41
N ILE A 164 9.68 -6.34 3.93
CA ILE A 164 8.83 -5.90 5.04
C ILE A 164 9.64 -5.73 6.33
N TYR A 165 10.60 -6.62 6.62
CA TYR A 165 11.49 -6.45 7.75
C TYR A 165 12.32 -5.15 7.68
N LEU A 166 12.75 -4.73 6.48
CA LEU A 166 13.36 -3.42 6.27
C LEU A 166 12.37 -2.30 6.60
N GLU A 167 11.15 -2.37 6.07
CA GLU A 167 10.12 -1.34 6.27
C GLU A 167 9.76 -1.19 7.75
N ASP A 168 9.69 -2.30 8.49
CA ASP A 168 9.51 -2.33 9.94
C ASP A 168 10.59 -1.55 10.68
N ASN A 169 11.86 -1.77 10.33
CA ASN A 169 12.97 -1.03 10.93
C ASN A 169 12.91 0.47 10.58
N GLN A 170 12.54 0.82 9.34
CA GLN A 170 12.35 2.23 8.94
C GLN A 170 11.17 2.88 9.68
N ALA A 171 10.04 2.18 9.81
CA ALA A 171 8.88 2.64 10.54
C ALA A 171 9.19 2.80 12.03
N LEU A 172 9.83 1.81 12.66
CA LEU A 172 10.21 1.87 14.06
C LEU A 172 11.23 2.96 14.35
N ALA A 173 12.19 3.21 13.45
CA ALA A 173 13.09 4.36 13.58
C ALA A 173 12.31 5.70 13.62
N ARG A 174 11.31 5.86 12.75
CA ARG A 174 10.44 7.05 12.71
C ARG A 174 9.55 7.16 13.94
N ILE A 175 8.99 6.03 14.41
CA ILE A 175 8.20 5.96 15.65
C ILE A 175 9.07 6.36 16.84
N ALA A 176 10.25 5.76 16.99
CA ALA A 176 11.18 6.05 18.07
C ALA A 176 11.55 7.54 18.11
N ALA A 177 11.90 8.13 16.96
CA ALA A 177 12.18 9.57 16.85
C ALA A 177 10.97 10.42 17.26
N ARG A 178 9.76 10.05 16.81
CA ARG A 178 8.52 10.75 17.18
C ARG A 178 8.25 10.71 18.69
N LEU A 179 8.61 9.61 19.35
CA LEU A 179 8.42 9.42 20.79
C LEU A 179 9.55 9.98 21.65
N GLY A 180 10.63 10.49 21.04
CA GLY A 180 11.80 11.03 21.76
C GLY A 180 12.85 9.98 22.14
N ASN A 181 12.76 8.77 21.59
CA ASN A 181 13.71 7.67 21.84
C ASN A 181 14.83 7.69 20.79
N GLU A 182 15.75 8.66 20.90
CA GLU A 182 16.79 8.92 19.90
C GLU A 182 17.76 7.74 19.68
N GLU A 183 18.09 7.00 20.74
CA GLU A 183 18.96 5.82 20.64
C GLU A 183 18.32 4.71 19.81
N ASP A 184 17.04 4.39 20.09
CA ASP A 184 16.27 3.42 19.31
C ASP A 184 16.15 3.90 17.85
N ALA A 185 15.86 5.19 17.62
CA ALA A 185 15.78 5.75 16.28
C ALA A 185 17.06 5.53 15.47
N ARG A 186 18.23 5.80 16.07
CA ARG A 186 19.54 5.53 15.46
C ARG A 186 19.75 4.04 15.23
N ARG A 187 19.50 3.20 16.24
CA ARG A 187 19.68 1.74 16.17
C ARG A 187 18.89 1.11 15.02
N TYR A 188 17.61 1.44 14.90
CA TYR A 188 16.75 0.88 13.86
C TYR A 188 17.03 1.48 12.48
N SER A 189 17.47 2.75 12.40
CA SER A 189 17.96 3.33 11.14
C SER A 189 19.21 2.60 10.64
N GLU A 190 20.18 2.32 11.51
CA GLU A 190 21.38 1.56 11.14
C GLU A 190 21.05 0.11 10.78
N ALA A 191 20.08 -0.51 11.46
CA ALA A 191 19.60 -1.85 11.13
C ALA A 191 18.97 -1.87 9.73
N ALA A 192 18.13 -0.89 9.40
CA ALA A 192 17.57 -0.74 8.07
C ALA A 192 18.66 -0.67 6.98
N GLU A 193 19.75 0.08 7.20
CA GLU A 193 20.84 0.16 6.23
C GLU A 193 21.62 -1.17 6.08
N ARG A 194 21.81 -1.93 7.17
CA ARG A 194 22.40 -3.28 7.09
C ARG A 194 21.51 -4.23 6.30
N ILE A 195 20.19 -4.18 6.54
CA ILE A 195 19.20 -4.98 5.81
C ILE A 195 19.19 -4.58 4.32
N ARG A 196 19.20 -3.27 3.99
CA ARG A 196 19.31 -2.77 2.61
C ARG A 196 20.52 -3.35 1.90
N GLY A 197 21.68 -3.33 2.56
CA GLY A 197 22.91 -3.92 2.03
C GLY A 197 22.79 -5.43 1.78
N ALA A 198 22.21 -6.18 2.72
CA ALA A 198 22.00 -7.62 2.58
C ALA A 198 20.99 -7.95 1.47
N PHE A 199 19.89 -7.19 1.40
CA PHE A 199 18.86 -7.31 0.38
C PHE A 199 19.43 -7.15 -1.03
N ASN A 200 20.16 -6.04 -1.28
CA ASN A 200 20.74 -5.79 -2.60
C ASN A 200 21.82 -6.83 -2.95
N ARG A 201 22.60 -7.33 -1.98
CA ARG A 201 23.55 -8.42 -2.25
C ARG A 201 22.85 -9.73 -2.63
N LYS A 202 21.70 -10.04 -2.04
CA LYS A 202 20.98 -11.30 -2.30
C LYS A 202 20.13 -11.24 -3.57
N PHE A 203 19.49 -10.11 -3.84
CA PHE A 203 18.40 -10.04 -4.83
C PHE A 203 18.67 -9.17 -6.05
N LEU A 204 19.57 -8.18 -6.00
CA LEU A 204 19.79 -7.26 -7.13
C LEU A 204 20.82 -7.81 -8.11
N ASP A 205 20.39 -8.09 -9.33
CA ASP A 205 21.26 -8.13 -10.49
C ASP A 205 21.56 -6.69 -10.95
N ARG A 206 22.76 -6.21 -10.60
CA ARG A 206 23.19 -4.84 -10.94
C ARG A 206 23.42 -4.64 -12.44
N GLU A 207 23.79 -5.69 -13.17
CA GLU A 207 24.07 -5.60 -14.60
C GLU A 207 22.77 -5.35 -15.36
N HIS A 208 21.74 -6.12 -15.05
CA HIS A 208 20.45 -6.05 -15.74
C HIS A 208 19.46 -5.08 -15.09
N GLY A 209 19.68 -4.67 -13.85
CA GLY A 209 18.73 -3.85 -13.08
C GLY A 209 17.44 -4.60 -12.81
N VAL A 210 17.58 -5.85 -12.37
CA VAL A 210 16.47 -6.77 -12.09
C VAL A 210 16.64 -7.36 -10.71
N TYR A 211 15.56 -7.43 -9.94
CA TYR A 211 15.52 -8.09 -8.65
C TYR A 211 14.97 -9.51 -8.78
N ALA A 212 15.69 -10.47 -8.23
CA ALA A 212 15.30 -11.87 -8.13
C ALA A 212 14.74 -12.43 -9.46
N SER A 213 13.47 -12.82 -9.48
CA SER A 213 12.79 -13.39 -10.66
C SER A 213 12.39 -12.34 -11.71
N GLY A 214 12.48 -11.05 -11.39
CA GLY A 214 11.96 -9.97 -12.22
C GLY A 214 10.44 -9.82 -12.22
N SER A 215 9.73 -10.51 -11.33
CA SER A 215 8.28 -10.35 -11.15
C SER A 215 7.88 -8.91 -10.82
N GLN A 216 6.62 -8.55 -11.04
CA GLN A 216 6.12 -7.20 -10.73
C GLN A 216 6.39 -6.82 -9.28
N THR A 217 6.13 -7.73 -8.34
CA THR A 217 6.40 -7.52 -6.91
C THR A 217 7.89 -7.41 -6.61
N ALA A 218 8.72 -8.28 -7.20
CA ALA A 218 10.17 -8.27 -7.00
C ALA A 218 10.81 -6.94 -7.43
N GLN A 219 10.28 -6.31 -8.48
CA GLN A 219 10.74 -5.00 -8.95
C GLN A 219 10.11 -3.84 -8.17
N ALA A 220 8.83 -3.97 -7.79
CA ALA A 220 8.07 -2.88 -7.19
C ALA A 220 8.41 -2.60 -5.72
N MET A 221 8.55 -3.63 -4.88
CA MET A 221 8.87 -3.42 -3.46
C MET A 221 10.20 -2.66 -3.28
N PRO A 222 11.30 -3.01 -3.99
CA PRO A 222 12.53 -2.25 -3.89
C PRO A 222 12.42 -0.80 -4.30
N LEU A 223 11.62 -0.49 -5.34
CA LEU A 223 11.40 0.87 -5.81
C LEU A 223 10.71 1.73 -4.75
N VAL A 224 9.72 1.19 -4.06
CA VAL A 224 8.93 1.90 -3.06
C VAL A 224 9.70 2.07 -1.74
N LEU A 225 10.44 1.04 -1.32
CA LEU A 225 11.16 1.04 -0.04
C LEU A 225 12.56 1.69 -0.12
N GLY A 226 12.90 2.28 -1.27
CA GLY A 226 14.17 2.95 -1.52
C GLY A 226 15.38 2.01 -1.57
N LEU A 227 15.16 0.72 -1.82
CA LEU A 227 16.24 -0.28 -1.92
C LEU A 227 17.05 -0.13 -3.21
N VAL A 228 16.41 0.34 -4.30
CA VAL A 228 17.09 0.50 -5.59
C VAL A 228 18.13 1.63 -5.53
N PRO A 229 19.39 1.36 -5.90
CA PRO A 229 20.38 2.42 -6.14
C PRO A 229 19.85 3.45 -7.14
N GLU A 230 20.07 4.73 -6.88
CA GLU A 230 19.46 5.82 -7.67
C GLU A 230 19.78 5.69 -9.17
N GLU A 231 21.00 5.28 -9.50
CA GLU A 231 21.46 5.07 -10.87
C GLU A 231 20.73 3.93 -11.62
N LEU A 232 20.08 3.02 -10.90
CA LEU A 232 19.32 1.91 -11.47
C LEU A 232 17.81 2.13 -11.40
N ARG A 233 17.34 3.18 -10.71
CA ARG A 233 15.91 3.40 -10.43
C ARG A 233 15.05 3.41 -11.70
N ALA A 234 15.47 4.16 -12.72
CA ALA A 234 14.77 4.21 -14.01
C ALA A 234 14.74 2.83 -14.71
N ARG A 235 15.86 2.10 -14.68
CA ARG A 235 15.96 0.77 -15.32
C ARG A 235 15.04 -0.26 -14.67
N VAL A 236 14.97 -0.28 -13.34
CA VAL A 236 14.08 -1.18 -12.59
C VAL A 236 12.61 -0.81 -12.83
N LEU A 237 12.28 0.48 -12.84
CA LEU A 237 10.92 0.94 -13.18
C LEU A 237 10.54 0.52 -14.60
N ASP A 238 11.42 0.71 -15.58
CA ASP A 238 11.16 0.30 -16.96
C ASP A 238 11.01 -1.22 -17.08
N ALA A 239 11.74 -2.00 -16.28
CA ALA A 239 11.58 -3.45 -16.22
C ALA A 239 10.20 -3.85 -15.68
N LEU A 240 9.73 -3.20 -14.60
CA LEU A 240 8.36 -3.39 -14.08
C LEU A 240 7.32 -3.07 -15.16
N VAL A 241 7.46 -1.93 -15.85
CA VAL A 241 6.53 -1.56 -16.93
C VAL A 241 6.57 -2.58 -18.05
N ARG A 242 7.76 -2.99 -18.51
CA ARG A 242 7.89 -3.99 -19.57
C ARG A 242 7.22 -5.30 -19.19
N ASP A 243 7.36 -5.76 -17.94
CA ASP A 243 6.71 -6.98 -17.48
C ASP A 243 5.18 -6.87 -17.53
N VAL A 244 4.61 -5.77 -17.03
CA VAL A 244 3.16 -5.52 -17.11
C VAL A 244 2.68 -5.55 -18.56
N ARG A 245 3.41 -4.88 -19.47
CA ARG A 245 3.04 -4.84 -20.90
C ARG A 245 3.18 -6.22 -21.55
N ALA A 246 4.21 -6.99 -21.22
CA ALA A 246 4.43 -8.35 -21.72
C ALA A 246 3.31 -9.31 -21.30
N HIS A 247 2.73 -9.10 -20.12
CA HIS A 247 1.54 -9.83 -19.64
C HIS A 247 0.21 -9.28 -20.19
N GLY A 248 0.26 -8.47 -21.26
CA GLY A 248 -0.95 -7.90 -21.88
C GLY A 248 -1.69 -6.94 -20.95
N ASN A 249 -0.95 -6.16 -20.15
CA ASN A 249 -1.47 -5.33 -19.07
C ASN A 249 -2.08 -6.14 -17.90
N GLY A 250 -1.76 -7.42 -17.75
CA GLY A 250 -2.15 -8.19 -16.57
C GLY A 250 -1.30 -7.84 -15.34
N THR A 251 -1.92 -7.79 -14.17
CA THR A 251 -1.17 -7.90 -12.92
C THR A 251 -0.62 -9.32 -12.79
N THR A 252 0.55 -9.47 -12.18
CA THR A 252 1.06 -10.76 -11.71
C THR A 252 1.27 -10.79 -10.20
N ALA A 253 1.18 -9.62 -9.54
CA ALA A 253 1.34 -9.49 -8.10
C ALA A 253 0.15 -10.06 -7.31
N GLY A 254 0.46 -10.64 -6.16
CA GLY A 254 -0.49 -11.09 -5.15
C GLY A 254 -0.89 -9.98 -4.17
N ASP A 255 -1.43 -10.38 -3.02
CA ASP A 255 -1.90 -9.47 -1.96
C ASP A 255 -0.81 -8.53 -1.45
N VAL A 256 0.35 -9.09 -1.10
CA VAL A 256 1.47 -8.31 -0.55
C VAL A 256 1.99 -7.33 -1.58
N GLY A 257 2.27 -7.80 -2.78
CA GLY A 257 2.99 -7.06 -3.80
C GLY A 257 2.17 -6.00 -4.52
N TYR A 258 0.86 -6.21 -4.67
CA TYR A 258 0.04 -5.37 -5.54
C TYR A 258 -0.01 -3.91 -5.09
N ARG A 259 -0.04 -3.65 -3.77
CA ARG A 259 0.08 -2.28 -3.24
C ARG A 259 1.36 -1.60 -3.73
N TYR A 260 2.48 -2.31 -3.65
CA TYR A 260 3.79 -1.78 -4.06
C TYR A 260 3.87 -1.58 -5.56
N VAL A 261 3.25 -2.43 -6.37
CA VAL A 261 3.14 -2.21 -7.82
C VAL A 261 2.44 -0.90 -8.13
N LEU A 262 1.30 -0.63 -7.48
CA LEU A 262 0.57 0.64 -7.62
C LEU A 262 1.39 1.85 -7.16
N ARG A 263 2.19 1.71 -6.09
CA ARG A 263 3.08 2.78 -5.61
C ARG A 263 4.27 3.01 -6.51
N ALA A 264 4.98 1.96 -6.90
CA ALA A 264 6.13 2.05 -7.79
C ALA A 264 5.76 2.72 -9.12
N LEU A 265 4.62 2.34 -9.71
CA LEU A 265 4.15 2.94 -10.95
C LEU A 265 3.73 4.40 -10.76
N ALA A 266 2.92 4.75 -9.75
CA ALA A 266 2.48 6.14 -9.58
C ALA A 266 3.61 7.08 -9.16
N ASP A 267 4.50 6.64 -8.26
CA ASP A 267 5.67 7.43 -7.84
C ASP A 267 6.68 7.58 -9.00
N GLY A 268 6.73 6.59 -9.89
CA GLY A 268 7.48 6.61 -11.15
C GLY A 268 6.81 7.40 -12.28
N GLY A 269 5.67 8.05 -12.04
CA GLY A 269 4.95 8.82 -13.07
C GLY A 269 4.28 7.95 -14.14
N ARG A 270 4.00 6.68 -13.83
CA ARG A 270 3.42 5.66 -14.72
C ARG A 270 1.99 5.29 -14.37
N SER A 271 1.18 6.28 -14.00
CA SER A 271 -0.27 6.08 -13.80
C SER A 271 -0.99 5.64 -15.08
N ASP A 272 -0.42 5.87 -16.26
CA ASP A 272 -0.88 5.28 -17.53
C ASP A 272 -0.91 3.75 -17.48
N VAL A 273 0.13 3.13 -16.89
CA VAL A 273 0.23 1.68 -16.75
C VAL A 273 -0.81 1.18 -15.75
N ILE A 274 -0.99 1.88 -14.62
CA ILE A 274 -2.03 1.56 -13.64
C ILE A 274 -3.43 1.62 -14.28
N PHE A 275 -3.69 2.63 -15.11
CA PHE A 275 -4.94 2.73 -15.84
C PHE A 275 -5.14 1.50 -16.74
N ASP A 276 -4.17 1.17 -17.59
CA ASP A 276 -4.28 0.08 -18.54
C ASP A 276 -4.45 -1.28 -17.86
N MET A 277 -3.71 -1.50 -16.76
CA MET A 277 -3.80 -2.73 -15.97
C MET A 277 -5.19 -3.02 -15.44
N ASN A 278 -5.89 -1.96 -15.04
CA ASN A 278 -7.14 -2.06 -14.31
C ASN A 278 -8.37 -1.74 -15.15
N HIS A 279 -8.18 -1.18 -16.35
CA HIS A 279 -9.24 -0.92 -17.31
C HIS A 279 -9.59 -2.15 -18.16
N GLN A 280 -8.61 -3.03 -18.38
CA GLN A 280 -8.79 -4.26 -19.16
C GLN A 280 -9.66 -5.29 -18.43
N SER A 281 -10.31 -6.19 -19.19
CA SER A 281 -11.19 -7.24 -18.65
C SER A 281 -10.92 -8.64 -19.21
N GLU A 282 -9.79 -8.84 -19.90
CA GLU A 282 -9.42 -10.10 -20.57
C GLU A 282 -8.45 -10.95 -19.73
N ARG A 283 -7.67 -10.31 -18.87
CA ARG A 283 -6.69 -10.93 -17.96
C ARG A 283 -7.17 -10.80 -16.51
N PRO A 284 -6.79 -11.74 -15.62
CA PRO A 284 -7.10 -11.66 -14.19
C PRO A 284 -6.85 -10.26 -13.62
N GLY A 285 -7.82 -9.74 -12.86
CA GLY A 285 -7.89 -8.33 -12.50
C GLY A 285 -9.32 -7.87 -12.22
N TYR A 286 -9.50 -6.60 -11.84
CA TYR A 286 -10.83 -6.08 -11.48
C TYR A 286 -11.84 -6.11 -12.62
N GLY A 287 -11.43 -5.68 -13.83
CA GLY A 287 -12.31 -5.69 -15.00
C GLY A 287 -12.76 -7.11 -15.36
N PHE A 288 -11.89 -8.09 -15.15
CA PHE A 288 -12.18 -9.50 -15.37
C PHE A 288 -13.18 -10.06 -14.36
N GLN A 289 -13.01 -9.76 -13.06
CA GLN A 289 -13.99 -10.10 -12.03
C GLN A 289 -15.36 -9.48 -12.36
N LEU A 290 -15.39 -8.20 -12.77
CA LEU A 290 -16.62 -7.51 -13.17
C LEU A 290 -17.28 -8.14 -14.41
N ALA A 291 -16.49 -8.59 -15.39
CA ALA A 291 -16.99 -9.25 -16.59
C ALA A 291 -17.61 -10.63 -16.27
N ARG A 292 -17.14 -11.27 -15.20
CA ARG A 292 -17.70 -12.53 -14.67
C ARG A 292 -18.86 -12.33 -13.68
N GLY A 293 -19.33 -11.10 -13.50
CA GLY A 293 -20.51 -10.79 -12.70
C GLY A 293 -20.24 -10.64 -11.20
N ALA A 294 -18.97 -10.51 -10.78
CA ALA A 294 -18.65 -10.25 -9.38
C ALA A 294 -19.27 -8.92 -8.89
N THR A 295 -19.83 -8.95 -7.68
CA THR A 295 -20.44 -7.79 -7.00
C THR A 295 -19.70 -7.37 -5.72
N SER A 296 -18.80 -8.23 -5.24
CA SER A 296 -17.72 -7.97 -4.28
C SER A 296 -16.41 -8.50 -4.84
N LEU A 297 -15.27 -7.97 -4.39
CA LEU A 297 -13.96 -8.52 -4.74
C LEU A 297 -13.85 -10.00 -4.35
N THR A 298 -13.28 -10.78 -5.24
CA THR A 298 -12.92 -12.19 -4.99
C THR A 298 -11.51 -12.26 -4.42
N GLU A 299 -11.22 -13.32 -3.68
CA GLU A 299 -9.88 -13.61 -3.13
C GLU A 299 -8.86 -13.82 -4.26
N ALA A 300 -9.23 -14.58 -5.30
CA ALA A 300 -8.38 -14.78 -6.46
C ALA A 300 -8.61 -13.74 -7.55
N TRP A 301 -7.53 -13.24 -8.17
CA TRP A 301 -7.60 -12.32 -9.30
C TRP A 301 -8.38 -12.88 -10.49
N ASP A 302 -8.32 -14.20 -10.69
CA ASP A 302 -8.98 -14.92 -11.77
C ASP A 302 -10.45 -15.26 -11.47
N ALA A 303 -11.04 -14.71 -10.40
CA ALA A 303 -12.41 -14.98 -9.97
C ALA A 303 -12.70 -16.50 -9.83
N ASN A 304 -11.71 -17.28 -9.39
CA ASN A 304 -11.87 -18.70 -9.16
C ASN A 304 -13.04 -18.97 -8.18
N PRO A 305 -14.10 -19.70 -8.58
CA PRO A 305 -15.28 -19.94 -7.74
C PRO A 305 -15.01 -20.85 -6.53
N GLN A 306 -13.88 -21.57 -6.50
CA GLN A 306 -13.46 -22.35 -5.35
C GLN A 306 -12.94 -21.47 -4.19
N SER A 307 -12.35 -20.31 -4.51
CA SER A 307 -11.89 -19.31 -3.53
C SER A 307 -13.05 -18.48 -2.97
N SER A 308 -12.78 -17.67 -1.94
CA SER A 308 -13.77 -16.70 -1.44
C SER A 308 -14.19 -15.72 -2.53
N GLN A 309 -15.50 -15.50 -2.64
CA GLN A 309 -16.08 -14.52 -3.58
C GLN A 309 -16.36 -13.16 -2.91
N ASN A 310 -15.90 -12.99 -1.66
CA ASN A 310 -16.00 -11.75 -0.91
C ASN A 310 -14.78 -11.64 0.01
N HIS A 311 -13.70 -11.08 -0.53
CA HIS A 311 -12.43 -10.86 0.15
C HIS A 311 -11.83 -9.55 -0.36
N PHE A 312 -11.41 -8.66 0.52
CA PHE A 312 -10.95 -7.33 0.10
C PHE A 312 -9.42 -7.20 0.02
N MET A 313 -8.67 -8.31 0.12
CA MET A 313 -7.21 -8.26 0.11
C MET A 313 -6.64 -7.64 -1.16
N LEU A 314 -7.38 -7.71 -2.26
CA LEU A 314 -7.01 -7.08 -3.52
C LEU A 314 -7.56 -5.64 -3.64
N GLY A 315 -7.89 -4.95 -2.56
CA GLY A 315 -8.57 -3.64 -2.54
C GLY A 315 -7.68 -2.40 -2.65
N GLN A 316 -6.39 -2.56 -2.91
CA GLN A 316 -5.38 -1.50 -2.78
C GLN A 316 -5.53 -0.37 -3.82
N ILE A 317 -6.25 -0.59 -4.92
CA ILE A 317 -6.46 0.44 -5.97
C ILE A 317 -7.17 1.70 -5.47
N MET A 318 -7.92 1.61 -4.36
CA MET A 318 -8.55 2.80 -3.78
C MET A 318 -7.52 3.82 -3.34
N GLU A 319 -6.33 3.41 -2.87
CA GLU A 319 -5.22 4.33 -2.61
C GLU A 319 -4.89 5.15 -3.86
N TRP A 320 -4.78 4.52 -5.03
CA TRP A 320 -4.51 5.22 -6.29
C TRP A 320 -5.64 6.17 -6.71
N PHE A 321 -6.91 5.77 -6.56
CA PHE A 321 -8.03 6.66 -6.90
C PHE A 321 -8.00 7.97 -6.13
N TYR A 322 -7.68 7.91 -4.83
CA TYR A 322 -7.66 9.08 -3.97
C TYR A 322 -6.33 9.82 -4.03
N ALA A 323 -5.22 9.13 -3.75
CA ALA A 323 -3.91 9.75 -3.54
C ALA A 323 -3.27 10.28 -4.82
N ASP A 324 -3.53 9.64 -5.97
CA ASP A 324 -2.84 9.95 -7.22
C ASP A 324 -3.79 10.40 -8.32
N LEU A 325 -4.82 9.62 -8.66
CA LEU A 325 -5.73 9.99 -9.74
C LEU A 325 -6.46 11.29 -9.40
N ALA A 326 -7.14 11.34 -8.25
CA ALA A 326 -7.69 12.59 -7.74
C ALA A 326 -6.59 13.51 -7.17
N GLY A 327 -5.54 12.92 -6.59
CA GLY A 327 -4.39 13.65 -6.10
C GLY A 327 -4.50 14.13 -4.66
N LEU A 328 -5.38 13.57 -3.82
CA LEU A 328 -5.60 13.96 -2.43
C LEU A 328 -4.91 12.97 -1.48
N ALA A 329 -3.72 13.33 -0.96
CA ALA A 329 -2.97 12.45 -0.05
C ALA A 329 -2.49 13.18 1.21
N PRO A 330 -2.35 12.51 2.37
CA PRO A 330 -1.68 13.12 3.51
C PRO A 330 -0.20 13.37 3.19
N ASP A 331 0.37 14.40 3.83
CA ASP A 331 1.81 14.58 3.93
C ASP A 331 2.34 13.89 5.20
N PRO A 332 3.18 12.85 5.10
CA PRO A 332 3.74 12.15 6.26
C PRO A 332 4.56 13.04 7.19
N ALA A 333 5.14 14.15 6.70
CA ALA A 333 5.86 15.10 7.54
C ALA A 333 4.92 16.00 8.35
N PHE A 334 3.62 16.04 8.00
CA PHE A 334 2.59 16.84 8.67
C PHE A 334 1.35 15.98 8.98
N PRO A 335 1.46 15.03 9.93
CA PRO A 335 0.42 14.04 10.24
C PRO A 335 -0.95 14.62 10.59
N GLY A 336 -1.99 13.79 10.43
CA GLY A 336 -3.37 14.17 10.68
C GLY A 336 -3.89 15.20 9.68
N PHE A 337 -3.40 15.12 8.43
CA PHE A 337 -3.70 16.05 7.36
C PHE A 337 -3.41 17.52 7.72
N LYS A 338 -2.40 17.79 8.56
CA LYS A 338 -1.99 19.18 8.84
C LYS A 338 -1.51 19.87 7.57
N ARG A 339 -0.81 19.11 6.72
CA ARG A 339 -0.59 19.44 5.31
C ARG A 339 -1.06 18.29 4.44
N VAL A 340 -1.70 18.63 3.33
CA VAL A 340 -2.16 17.69 2.30
C VAL A 340 -1.26 17.83 1.08
N ARG A 341 -0.90 16.73 0.41
CA ARG A 341 -0.30 16.77 -0.91
C ARG A 341 -1.41 16.72 -1.94
N ILE A 342 -1.46 17.74 -2.80
CA ILE A 342 -2.40 17.83 -3.92
C ILE A 342 -1.64 17.60 -5.21
N ARG A 343 -1.60 16.35 -5.68
CA ARG A 343 -0.81 15.95 -6.85
C ARG A 343 -1.61 15.02 -7.77
N PRO A 344 -2.58 15.57 -8.54
CA PRO A 344 -3.36 14.78 -9.48
C PRO A 344 -2.45 14.22 -10.59
N GLN A 345 -2.68 12.96 -10.93
CA GLN A 345 -2.02 12.23 -12.01
C GLN A 345 -3.07 11.88 -13.07
N PRO A 346 -3.50 12.86 -13.90
CA PRO A 346 -4.45 12.59 -14.96
C PRO A 346 -3.86 11.61 -15.98
N VAL A 347 -4.72 10.71 -16.47
CA VAL A 347 -4.38 9.68 -17.45
C VAL A 347 -5.31 9.81 -18.65
N ARG A 348 -4.79 9.48 -19.83
CA ARG A 348 -5.60 9.52 -21.06
C ARG A 348 -6.77 8.54 -20.92
N GLY A 349 -7.98 9.01 -21.21
CA GLY A 349 -9.23 8.24 -21.02
C GLY A 349 -10.02 8.63 -19.77
N ILE A 350 -9.44 9.44 -18.87
CA ILE A 350 -10.15 10.08 -17.75
C ILE A 350 -10.06 11.59 -17.92
N THR A 351 -11.18 12.24 -18.27
CA THR A 351 -11.25 13.68 -18.49
C THR A 351 -11.62 14.47 -17.24
N TRP A 352 -12.03 13.79 -16.16
CA TRP A 352 -12.28 14.43 -14.88
C TRP A 352 -12.22 13.40 -13.75
N ALA A 353 -11.85 13.86 -12.56
CA ALA A 353 -12.01 13.10 -11.32
C ALA A 353 -12.38 14.04 -10.18
N ARG A 354 -13.09 13.51 -9.19
CA ARG A 354 -13.38 14.22 -7.95
C ARG A 354 -13.28 13.27 -6.77
N ALA A 355 -12.68 13.74 -5.69
CA ALA A 355 -12.61 13.00 -4.43
C ALA A 355 -12.87 13.94 -3.26
N SER A 356 -13.39 13.37 -2.19
CA SER A 356 -13.51 14.07 -0.92
C SER A 356 -13.26 13.11 0.23
N HIS A 357 -12.58 13.58 1.26
CA HIS A 357 -12.27 12.79 2.43
C HIS A 357 -12.68 13.55 3.70
N GLN A 358 -13.23 12.81 4.66
CA GLN A 358 -13.52 13.33 5.99
C GLN A 358 -12.30 13.08 6.89
N SER A 359 -11.44 14.09 7.00
CA SER A 359 -10.24 14.02 7.85
C SER A 359 -10.56 14.40 9.31
N PRO A 360 -9.62 14.18 10.25
CA PRO A 360 -9.74 14.72 11.60
C PRO A 360 -9.89 16.25 11.67
N ARG A 361 -9.49 16.98 10.62
CA ARG A 361 -9.58 18.44 10.53
C ARG A 361 -10.85 18.94 9.85
N GLY A 362 -11.65 18.04 9.31
CA GLY A 362 -12.85 18.35 8.53
C GLY A 362 -12.81 17.79 7.11
N ARG A 363 -13.85 18.12 6.35
CA ARG A 363 -14.00 17.68 4.96
C ARG A 363 -13.02 18.45 4.07
N MET A 364 -12.25 17.70 3.28
CA MET A 364 -11.43 18.22 2.19
C MET A 364 -11.89 17.63 0.87
N SER A 365 -11.73 18.36 -0.23
CA SER A 365 -12.04 17.85 -1.56
C SER A 365 -11.12 18.37 -2.64
N VAL A 366 -10.91 17.53 -3.64
CA VAL A 366 -10.22 17.85 -4.89
C VAL A 366 -11.15 17.48 -6.03
N ALA A 367 -11.25 18.36 -7.03
CA ALA A 367 -11.90 18.06 -8.30
C ALA A 367 -11.05 18.61 -9.43
N TRP A 368 -10.86 17.84 -10.49
CA TRP A 368 -10.22 18.35 -11.69
C TRP A 368 -10.96 17.94 -12.95
N ARG A 369 -10.78 18.72 -14.01
CA ARG A 369 -11.23 18.44 -15.37
C ARG A 369 -10.12 18.77 -16.37
N TRP A 370 -10.07 18.03 -17.46
CA TRP A 370 -9.19 18.25 -18.59
C TRP A 370 -10.01 18.16 -19.88
N ASP A 371 -9.94 19.22 -20.69
CA ASP A 371 -10.71 19.34 -21.95
C ASP A 371 -9.93 18.91 -23.20
N GLY A 372 -8.68 18.45 -23.03
CA GLY A 372 -7.76 18.13 -24.13
C GLY A 372 -6.55 19.06 -24.19
N GLU A 373 -6.69 20.29 -23.66
CA GLU A 373 -5.63 21.31 -23.69
C GLU A 373 -5.40 21.92 -22.31
N THR A 374 -6.47 22.21 -21.57
CA THR A 374 -6.44 22.89 -20.28
C THR A 374 -6.84 21.95 -19.16
N PHE A 375 -5.99 21.85 -18.14
CA PHE A 375 -6.29 21.20 -16.88
C PHE A 375 -6.78 22.22 -15.86
N SER A 376 -7.97 22.00 -15.29
CA SER A 376 -8.57 22.83 -14.26
C SER A 376 -8.67 22.04 -12.96
N LEU A 377 -8.17 22.61 -11.86
CA LEU A 377 -8.13 22.00 -10.53
C LEU A 377 -8.85 22.89 -9.52
N GLU A 378 -9.76 22.30 -8.75
CA GLU A 378 -10.40 22.90 -7.59
C GLU A 378 -9.99 22.14 -6.32
N VAL A 379 -9.62 22.88 -5.29
CA VAL A 379 -9.25 22.35 -3.98
C VAL A 379 -10.06 23.08 -2.92
N ASP A 380 -10.66 22.35 -1.99
CA ASP A 380 -11.38 22.89 -0.84
C ASP A 380 -10.83 22.25 0.43
N LEU A 381 -10.22 23.06 1.31
CA LEU A 381 -9.55 22.60 2.51
C LEU A 381 -10.22 23.19 3.76
N PRO A 382 -10.43 22.40 4.82
CA PRO A 382 -10.98 22.91 6.06
C PRO A 382 -9.98 23.85 6.75
N PRO A 383 -10.43 24.70 7.68
CA PRO A 383 -9.54 25.55 8.49
C PRO A 383 -8.41 24.76 9.17
N ASN A 384 -7.31 25.44 9.49
CA ASN A 384 -6.13 24.85 10.16
C ASN A 384 -5.49 23.69 9.38
N THR A 385 -5.54 23.78 8.06
CA THR A 385 -4.95 22.84 7.09
C THR A 385 -4.32 23.64 5.95
N SER A 386 -3.17 23.18 5.47
CA SER A 386 -2.53 23.68 4.26
C SER A 386 -2.35 22.56 3.23
N ALA A 387 -2.00 22.92 2.00
CA ALA A 387 -1.66 21.94 0.98
C ALA A 387 -0.43 22.34 0.18
N GLU A 388 0.41 21.37 -0.15
CA GLU A 388 1.42 21.50 -1.21
C GLU A 388 0.82 20.98 -2.51
N VAL A 389 0.68 21.87 -3.50
CA VAL A 389 0.01 21.60 -4.77
C VAL A 389 1.04 21.42 -5.88
N HIS A 390 0.88 20.34 -6.64
CA HIS A 390 1.67 19.97 -7.81
C HIS A 390 0.75 19.95 -9.02
N MET A 391 0.91 20.90 -9.94
CA MET A 391 0.15 20.88 -11.20
C MET A 391 0.75 19.82 -12.15
N PRO A 392 -0.07 19.08 -12.92
CA PRO A 392 0.43 18.08 -13.85
C PRO A 392 1.05 18.72 -15.10
N GLY A 393 2.00 18.01 -15.73
CA GLY A 393 2.59 18.36 -17.02
C GLY A 393 4.04 18.87 -16.95
N PRO A 394 4.80 18.75 -18.05
CA PRO A 394 6.23 19.09 -18.08
C PRO A 394 6.52 20.59 -17.91
N ASN A 395 5.55 21.43 -18.28
CA ASN A 395 5.63 22.89 -18.15
C ASN A 395 4.84 23.41 -16.93
N ALA A 396 4.51 22.51 -16.00
CA ALA A 396 3.87 22.90 -14.75
C ALA A 396 4.79 23.82 -13.95
N ARG A 397 4.19 24.80 -13.28
CA ARG A 397 4.94 25.62 -12.31
C ARG A 397 5.48 24.75 -11.17
N PRO A 398 6.56 25.19 -10.49
CA PRO A 398 7.05 24.51 -9.29
C PRO A 398 5.95 24.31 -8.24
N PRO A 399 6.07 23.28 -7.37
CA PRO A 399 5.14 23.05 -6.29
C PRO A 399 4.99 24.29 -5.40
N PHE A 400 3.77 24.56 -4.94
CA PHE A 400 3.44 25.75 -4.16
C PHE A 400 2.49 25.41 -3.01
N VAL A 401 2.56 26.18 -1.92
CA VAL A 401 1.72 25.96 -0.74
C VAL A 401 0.49 26.87 -0.78
N ILE A 402 -0.66 26.32 -0.40
CA ILE A 402 -1.90 27.06 -0.17
C ILE A 402 -2.42 26.82 1.24
N GLU A 403 -3.04 27.85 1.80
CA GLU A 403 -3.80 27.75 3.06
C GLU A 403 -5.24 27.29 2.81
N SER A 404 -5.97 27.06 3.90
CA SER A 404 -7.37 26.63 3.90
C SER A 404 -8.32 27.48 3.04
N GLY A 405 -9.47 26.89 2.70
CA GLY A 405 -10.51 27.47 1.87
C GLY A 405 -10.51 26.93 0.44
N ARG A 406 -11.46 27.44 -0.36
CA ARG A 406 -11.61 27.06 -1.77
C ARG A 406 -10.63 27.81 -2.67
N ARG A 407 -9.91 27.08 -3.51
CA ARG A 407 -8.95 27.59 -4.50
C ARG A 407 -9.15 26.89 -5.83
N SER A 408 -8.89 27.61 -6.92
CA SER A 408 -8.95 27.07 -8.27
C SER A 408 -7.67 27.43 -9.02
N PHE A 409 -7.20 26.49 -9.84
CA PHE A 409 -5.98 26.63 -10.65
C PHE A 409 -6.24 26.09 -12.06
N THR A 410 -5.56 26.66 -13.04
CA THR A 410 -5.56 26.16 -14.40
C THR A 410 -4.13 26.08 -14.93
N SER A 411 -3.87 25.11 -15.80
CA SER A 411 -2.61 25.01 -16.53
C SER A 411 -2.82 24.32 -17.87
N PRO A 412 -2.06 24.67 -18.92
CA PRO A 412 -1.97 23.84 -20.10
C PRO A 412 -1.47 22.44 -19.72
N LEU A 413 -2.06 21.40 -20.29
CA LEU A 413 -1.66 20.01 -20.11
C LEU A 413 -1.82 19.25 -21.41
N ALA A 414 -0.70 18.74 -21.93
CA ALA A 414 -0.69 17.73 -22.97
C ALA A 414 -0.35 16.38 -22.34
N ILE A 415 -1.26 15.41 -22.46
CA ILE A 415 -1.00 14.03 -22.07
C ILE A 415 -0.55 13.28 -23.33
N PRO A 416 0.69 12.76 -23.39
CA PRO A 416 1.19 12.05 -24.57
C PRO A 416 0.29 10.90 -25.00
N SER A 417 0.32 10.57 -26.30
CA SER A 417 -0.18 9.27 -26.76
C SER A 417 0.72 8.15 -26.22
N PRO A 418 0.15 6.99 -25.84
CA PRO A 418 0.91 5.85 -25.34
C PRO A 418 1.92 5.31 -26.36
#